data_AF-A0A7X3HR41-F1
#
_entry.id   AF-A0A7X3HR41-F1
#
_cell.length_a   1.000
_cell.length_b   1.000
_cell.length_c   1.000
_cell.angle_alpha   90.00
_cell.angle_beta   90.00
_cell.angle_gamma   90.00
#
_symmetry.space_group_name_H-M   'P 1'
#
loop_
_entity.id
_entity.type
_entity.pdbx_description
1 polymer ?
#
loop_
_entity_poly.entity_id
_entity_poly.type
_entity_poly.pdbx_seq_one_letter_code
_entity_poly.pdbx_strand_id
1 'polypeptide(L)'
;MPSGLLQCAHCDGAPLYIAGRLQAVIVCEECGMSTPPIRMDSADIKDAVFSQLSAIWNNRVEHREADADAISMNARRALTTSDLPYFLNLLASTSTDWETKGPMFAAMAAALAQPGYEFKHVDPPETVISQAARYQKLLKRAKIIYIDGAPMIRFDHVPALCAEIAEESLADKDWPLLDLHEFIGKAIDGLPDHWQP
;
A
#
# COMPACT_ATOMS: atom_id res chain seq x y z
N MET A 1 31.35 25.75 -13.18
CA MET A 1 30.13 26.51 -13.49
C MET A 1 28.99 25.87 -12.73
N PRO A 2 28.04 26.62 -12.14
CA PRO A 2 26.84 25.98 -11.60
C PRO A 2 26.21 25.19 -12.75
N SER A 3 25.91 23.91 -12.53
CA SER A 3 25.48 22.99 -13.58
C SER A 3 24.16 23.41 -14.25
N GLY A 4 23.45 24.40 -13.70
CA GLY A 4 22.12 24.81 -14.20
C GLY A 4 21.05 23.75 -13.97
N LEU A 5 21.36 22.70 -13.20
CA LEU A 5 20.45 21.63 -12.83
C LEU A 5 19.76 21.99 -11.51
N LEU A 6 18.44 21.82 -11.48
CA LEU A 6 17.64 21.94 -10.26
C LEU A 6 17.87 20.74 -9.34
N GLN A 7 17.69 20.93 -8.03
CA GLN A 7 17.73 19.83 -7.06
C GLN A 7 16.67 18.77 -7.39
N CYS A 8 16.89 17.54 -6.95
CA CYS A 8 15.98 16.45 -7.23
C CYS A 8 14.60 16.71 -6.63
N ALA A 9 13.55 16.82 -7.44
CA ALA A 9 12.18 17.04 -6.96
C ALA A 9 11.60 15.90 -6.07
N HIS A 10 12.29 14.76 -5.97
CA HIS A 10 11.87 13.63 -5.14
C HIS A 10 12.46 13.65 -3.73
N CYS A 11 13.71 14.09 -3.55
CA CYS A 11 14.41 14.05 -2.25
C CYS A 11 15.28 15.27 -1.96
N ASP A 12 15.23 16.31 -2.80
CA ASP A 12 16.09 17.50 -2.77
C ASP A 12 17.60 17.25 -2.90
N GLY A 13 17.98 16.01 -3.23
CA GLY A 13 19.37 15.60 -3.41
C GLY A 13 20.04 16.12 -4.68
N ALA A 14 21.36 16.17 -4.65
CA ALA A 14 22.18 16.73 -5.72
C ALA A 14 22.07 15.94 -7.04
N PRO A 15 21.91 16.64 -8.19
CA PRO A 15 21.95 16.01 -9.50
C PRO A 15 23.39 15.86 -10.02
N LEU A 16 23.68 14.72 -10.63
CA LEU A 16 24.96 14.41 -11.26
C LEU A 16 24.76 14.06 -12.74
N TYR A 17 25.48 14.74 -13.63
CA TYR A 17 25.57 14.38 -15.03
C TYR A 17 26.64 13.31 -15.26
N ILE A 18 26.23 12.18 -15.83
CA ILE A 18 27.10 11.03 -16.12
C ILE A 18 27.10 10.82 -17.64
N ALA A 19 28.25 11.03 -18.27
CA ALA A 19 28.45 10.77 -19.70
C ALA A 19 29.41 9.58 -19.91
N GLY A 20 28.86 8.45 -20.38
CA GLY A 20 29.63 7.29 -20.81
C GLY A 20 30.06 7.39 -22.27
N ARG A 21 30.63 6.30 -22.81
CA ARG A 21 31.10 6.24 -24.21
C ARG A 21 29.97 6.21 -25.24
N LEU A 22 28.82 5.64 -24.86
CA LEU A 22 27.68 5.38 -25.77
C LEU A 22 26.40 6.07 -25.33
N GLN A 23 26.35 6.58 -24.10
CA GLN A 23 25.14 7.15 -23.53
C GLN A 23 25.46 8.13 -22.41
N ALA A 24 24.57 9.09 -22.21
CA ALA A 24 24.61 10.00 -21.07
C ALA A 24 23.26 10.06 -20.35
N VAL A 25 23.32 10.41 -19.06
CA VAL A 25 22.18 10.49 -18.15
C VAL A 25 22.44 11.53 -17.06
N ILE A 26 21.38 12.07 -16.46
CA ILE A 26 21.46 12.82 -15.20
C ILE A 26 20.77 12.00 -14.12
N VAL A 27 21.42 11.84 -12.97
CA VAL A 27 20.96 10.99 -11.85
C VAL A 27 21.01 11.79 -10.55
N CYS A 28 20.06 11.58 -9.65
CA CYS A 28 20.16 12.04 -8.27
C CYS A 28 21.12 11.13 -7.49
N GLU A 29 22.13 11.72 -6.86
CA GLU A 29 23.14 10.98 -6.09
C GLU A 29 22.56 10.29 -4.84
N GLU A 30 21.37 10.71 -4.38
CA GLU A 30 20.76 10.20 -3.15
C GLU A 30 19.68 9.14 -3.40
N CYS A 31 18.68 9.44 -4.24
CA CYS A 31 17.54 8.54 -4.46
C CYS A 31 17.61 7.72 -5.76
N GLY A 32 18.63 7.95 -6.60
CA GLY A 32 18.84 7.20 -7.85
C GLY A 32 17.86 7.54 -8.98
N MET A 33 16.96 8.52 -8.80
CA MET A 33 16.10 9.02 -9.87
C MET A 33 16.94 9.56 -11.03
N SER A 34 16.61 9.15 -12.25
CA SER A 34 17.41 9.48 -13.44
C SER A 34 16.57 9.96 -14.61
N THR A 35 17.15 10.72 -15.52
CA THR A 35 16.59 10.95 -16.86
C THR A 35 16.65 9.67 -17.70
N PRO A 36 15.81 9.52 -18.74
CA PRO A 36 16.01 8.48 -19.74
C PRO A 36 17.40 8.65 -20.39
N PRO A 37 18.19 7.57 -20.56
CA PRO A 37 19.51 7.67 -21.15
C PRO A 37 19.42 8.07 -22.62
N ILE A 38 20.26 9.02 -23.04
CA ILE A 38 20.38 9.45 -24.43
C ILE A 38 21.62 8.82 -25.03
N ARG A 39 21.48 8.20 -26.21
CA ARG A 39 22.61 7.65 -26.96
C ARG A 39 23.49 8.78 -27.47
N MET A 40 24.80 8.60 -27.37
CA MET A 40 25.79 9.53 -27.87
C MET A 40 26.49 8.91 -29.07
N ASP A 41 26.39 9.55 -30.23
CA ASP A 41 27.18 9.19 -31.39
C ASP A 41 28.53 9.93 -31.36
N SER A 42 29.54 9.41 -32.06
CA SER A 42 30.91 9.95 -32.05
C SER A 42 31.04 11.39 -32.57
N ALA A 43 29.97 11.94 -33.18
CA ALA A 43 29.88 13.31 -33.68
C ALA A 43 29.11 14.26 -32.74
N ASP A 44 28.52 13.75 -31.65
CA ASP A 44 27.69 14.57 -30.77
C ASP A 44 28.53 15.42 -29.83
N ILE A 45 28.27 16.72 -29.87
CA ILE A 45 28.86 17.70 -28.96
C ILE A 45 28.27 17.44 -27.57
N LYS A 46 29.13 17.04 -26.61
CA LYS A 46 28.75 16.74 -25.21
C LYS A 46 27.84 17.80 -24.58
N ASP A 47 28.01 19.05 -24.98
CA ASP A 47 27.21 20.18 -24.49
C ASP A 47 25.76 20.14 -25.00
N ALA A 48 25.53 19.68 -26.24
CA ALA A 48 24.17 19.53 -26.79
C ALA A 48 23.39 18.42 -26.07
N VAL A 49 24.07 17.30 -25.78
CA VAL A 49 23.50 16.19 -25.00
C VAL A 49 23.21 16.64 -23.56
N PHE A 50 24.12 17.41 -22.96
CA PHE A 50 23.91 18.00 -21.64
C PHE A 50 22.72 18.98 -21.61
N SER A 51 22.56 19.85 -22.61
CA SER A 51 21.42 20.76 -22.70
C SER A 51 20.10 20.00 -22.83
N GLN A 52 20.06 18.92 -23.62
CA GLN A 52 18.86 18.11 -23.79
C GLN A 52 18.49 17.38 -22.49
N LEU A 53 19.46 16.77 -21.82
CA LEU A 53 19.23 16.09 -20.54
C LEU A 53 18.87 17.08 -19.43
N SER A 54 19.50 18.26 -19.41
CA SER A 54 19.17 19.35 -18.49
C SER A 54 17.74 19.84 -18.69
N ALA A 55 17.28 19.98 -19.93
CA ALA A 55 15.89 20.32 -20.23
C ALA A 55 14.94 19.24 -19.71
N ILE A 56 15.24 17.95 -19.90
CA ILE A 56 14.41 16.86 -19.36
C ILE A 56 14.42 16.85 -17.83
N TRP A 57 15.58 17.04 -17.21
CA TRP A 57 15.74 17.05 -15.75
C TRP A 57 14.98 18.23 -15.12
N ASN A 58 15.15 19.42 -15.67
CA ASN A 58 14.53 20.64 -15.16
C ASN A 58 13.06 20.77 -15.53
N ASN A 59 12.62 20.25 -16.70
CA ASN A 59 11.19 20.23 -17.08
C ASN A 59 10.36 19.24 -16.26
N ARG A 60 10.97 18.38 -15.44
CA ARG A 60 10.19 17.63 -14.42
C ARG A 60 9.54 18.55 -13.39
N VAL A 61 9.96 19.81 -13.34
CA VAL A 61 9.36 20.88 -12.55
C VAL A 61 8.26 21.63 -13.33
N GLU A 62 8.24 21.56 -14.67
CA GLU A 62 7.13 22.07 -15.49
C GLU A 62 6.01 21.03 -15.59
N HIS A 63 4.84 21.37 -15.06
CA HIS A 63 3.63 20.56 -15.14
C HIS A 63 3.26 20.29 -16.60
N ARG A 64 3.39 19.03 -17.05
CA ARG A 64 2.83 18.57 -18.31
C ARG A 64 1.31 18.48 -18.18
N GLU A 65 0.57 19.13 -19.07
CA GLU A 65 -0.88 18.99 -19.12
C GLU A 65 -1.27 17.52 -19.21
N ALA A 66 -2.08 17.09 -18.26
CA ALA A 66 -2.55 15.73 -18.17
C ALA A 66 -3.45 15.37 -19.36
N ASP A 67 -3.18 14.22 -19.96
CA ASP A 67 -4.02 13.65 -21.02
C ASP A 67 -5.45 13.40 -20.46
N ALA A 68 -6.45 13.98 -21.13
CA ALA A 68 -7.85 13.91 -20.73
C ALA A 68 -8.34 12.46 -20.60
N ASP A 69 -7.80 11.56 -21.44
CA ASP A 69 -8.12 10.14 -21.40
C ASP A 69 -7.49 9.46 -20.16
N ALA A 70 -6.28 9.85 -19.76
CA ALA A 70 -5.63 9.36 -18.55
C ALA A 70 -6.37 9.81 -17.27
N ILE A 71 -6.88 11.06 -17.24
CA ILE A 71 -7.73 11.55 -16.15
C ILE A 71 -9.03 10.74 -16.09
N SER A 72 -9.68 10.54 -17.23
CA SER A 72 -10.94 9.80 -17.32
C SER A 72 -10.80 8.34 -16.92
N MET A 73 -9.67 7.70 -17.25
CA MET A 73 -9.38 6.33 -16.87
C MET A 73 -9.08 6.18 -15.38
N ASN A 74 -8.29 7.10 -14.80
CA ASN A 74 -7.98 7.07 -13.37
C ASN A 74 -9.19 7.43 -12.49
N ALA A 75 -10.03 8.40 -12.91
CA ALA A 75 -11.27 8.75 -12.21
C ALA A 75 -12.27 7.58 -12.14
N ARG A 76 -12.22 6.66 -13.12
CA ARG A 76 -13.05 5.45 -13.18
C ARG A 76 -12.48 4.28 -12.39
N ARG A 77 -11.22 4.33 -11.96
CA ARG A 77 -10.61 3.31 -11.10
C ARG A 77 -10.99 3.60 -9.65
N ALA A 78 -11.19 2.55 -8.84
CA ALA A 78 -11.26 2.71 -7.40
C ALA A 78 -9.89 3.21 -6.90
N LEU A 79 -9.75 4.54 -6.77
CA LEU A 79 -8.53 5.20 -6.33
C LEU A 79 -8.26 4.78 -4.89
N THR A 80 -7.11 4.15 -4.64
CA THR A 80 -6.65 3.87 -3.28
C THR A 80 -6.09 5.15 -2.65
N THR A 81 -5.87 5.16 -1.34
CA THR A 81 -5.35 6.34 -0.61
C THR A 81 -4.00 6.82 -1.16
N SER A 82 -3.19 5.91 -1.74
CA SER A 82 -1.92 6.22 -2.40
C SER A 82 -2.07 6.85 -3.79
N ASP A 83 -3.20 6.62 -4.46
CA ASP A 83 -3.48 7.15 -5.80
C ASP A 83 -3.98 8.60 -5.75
N LEU A 84 -4.48 9.06 -4.59
CA LEU A 84 -5.06 10.39 -4.38
C LEU A 84 -4.09 11.55 -4.62
N PRO A 85 -2.86 11.57 -4.07
CA PRO A 85 -1.95 12.70 -4.26
C PRO A 85 -1.49 12.84 -5.73
N TYR A 86 -1.25 11.71 -6.39
CA TYR A 86 -0.86 11.69 -7.81
C TYR A 86 -1.98 12.23 -8.71
N PHE A 87 -3.23 11.85 -8.43
CA PHE A 87 -4.37 12.30 -9.21
C PHE A 87 -4.71 13.78 -8.96
N LEU A 88 -4.59 14.28 -7.73
CA LEU A 88 -4.74 15.70 -7.42
C LEU A 88 -3.69 16.56 -8.14
N ASN A 89 -2.44 16.09 -8.21
CA ASN A 89 -1.39 16.75 -8.99
C ASN A 89 -1.69 16.73 -10.49
N LEU A 90 -2.21 15.61 -11.01
CA LEU A 90 -2.61 15.49 -12.41
C LEU A 90 -3.73 16.48 -12.76
N LEU A 91 -4.68 16.71 -11.86
CA LEU A 91 -5.76 17.68 -12.06
C LEU A 91 -5.29 19.13 -11.93
N ALA A 92 -4.43 19.43 -10.96
CA ALA A 92 -3.82 20.75 -10.79
C ALA A 92 -2.97 21.16 -12.01
N SER A 93 -2.49 20.19 -12.79
CA SER A 93 -1.75 20.40 -14.04
C SER A 93 -2.60 20.70 -15.27
N THR A 94 -3.93 20.69 -15.15
CA THR A 94 -4.82 21.00 -16.29
C THR A 94 -5.15 22.50 -16.37
N SER A 95 -5.06 23.08 -17.57
CA SER A 95 -5.34 24.50 -17.85
C SER A 95 -6.81 24.81 -18.23
N THR A 96 -7.67 23.78 -18.28
CA THR A 96 -9.06 23.87 -18.75
C THR A 96 -10.06 24.44 -17.75
N ASP A 97 -11.13 25.03 -18.27
CA ASP A 97 -12.15 25.77 -17.52
C ASP A 97 -12.96 24.91 -16.52
N TRP A 98 -13.24 25.50 -15.35
CA TRP A 98 -13.83 24.80 -14.19
C TRP A 98 -15.25 24.30 -14.45
N GLU A 99 -16.01 24.99 -15.30
CA GLU A 99 -17.36 24.57 -15.70
C GLU A 99 -17.39 23.17 -16.35
N THR A 100 -16.30 22.79 -17.01
CA THR A 100 -16.20 21.49 -17.69
C THR A 100 -15.76 20.37 -16.73
N LYS A 101 -15.01 20.70 -15.66
CA LYS A 101 -14.40 19.74 -14.72
C LYS A 101 -15.15 19.59 -13.41
N GLY A 102 -15.94 20.58 -13.00
CA GLY A 102 -16.75 20.57 -11.78
C GLY A 102 -17.60 19.30 -11.60
N PRO A 103 -18.27 18.77 -12.65
CA PRO A 103 -19.02 17.52 -12.54
C PRO A 103 -18.15 16.29 -12.23
N MET A 104 -16.91 16.22 -12.74
CA MET A 104 -15.96 15.15 -12.40
C MET A 104 -15.54 15.24 -10.92
N PHE A 105 -15.38 16.47 -10.42
CA PHE A 105 -15.07 16.76 -9.02
C PHE A 105 -16.20 16.30 -8.09
N ALA A 106 -17.45 16.62 -8.43
CA ALA A 106 -18.62 16.24 -7.65
C ALA A 106 -18.81 14.71 -7.60
N ALA A 107 -18.62 14.03 -8.73
CA ALA A 107 -18.72 12.57 -8.79
C ALA A 107 -17.66 11.88 -7.91
N MET A 108 -16.43 12.41 -7.86
CA MET A 108 -15.35 11.86 -7.06
C MET A 108 -15.50 12.18 -5.57
N ALA A 109 -15.88 13.41 -5.21
CA ALA A 109 -16.19 13.76 -3.82
C ALA A 109 -17.32 12.88 -3.28
N ALA A 110 -18.34 12.60 -4.09
CA ALA A 110 -19.39 11.66 -3.73
C ALA A 110 -18.87 10.23 -3.54
N ALA A 111 -17.91 9.77 -4.36
CA ALA A 111 -17.30 8.44 -4.23
C ALA A 111 -16.41 8.32 -2.97
N LEU A 112 -15.64 9.36 -2.63
CA LEU A 112 -14.80 9.40 -1.42
C LEU A 112 -15.61 9.62 -0.14
N ALA A 113 -16.74 10.33 -0.22
CA ALA A 113 -17.66 10.52 0.89
C ALA A 113 -18.52 9.27 1.16
N GLN A 114 -18.48 8.25 0.28
CA GLN A 114 -19.07 6.97 0.63
C GLN A 114 -18.28 6.36 1.78
N PRO A 115 -18.94 5.90 2.84
CA PRO A 115 -18.26 5.25 3.96
C PRO A 115 -17.46 4.06 3.40
N GLY A 116 -16.13 4.16 3.48
CA GLY A 116 -15.23 3.11 3.04
C GLY A 116 -15.57 1.81 3.77
N TYR A 117 -15.57 0.70 3.03
CA TYR A 117 -15.59 -0.61 3.67
C TYR A 117 -14.26 -0.80 4.38
N GLU A 118 -14.24 -0.61 5.70
CA GLU A 118 -13.08 -0.93 6.53
C GLU A 118 -12.77 -2.42 6.35
N PHE A 119 -11.60 -2.74 5.82
CA PHE A 119 -11.02 -4.06 6.05
C PHE A 119 -10.93 -4.21 7.56
N LYS A 120 -11.74 -5.12 8.12
CA LYS A 120 -11.64 -5.54 9.52
C LYS A 120 -10.16 -5.77 9.81
N HIS A 121 -9.66 -5.01 10.78
CA HIS A 121 -8.37 -5.12 11.46
C HIS A 121 -7.63 -6.42 11.09
N VAL A 122 -6.70 -6.34 10.14
CA VAL A 122 -5.76 -7.44 9.90
C VAL A 122 -4.63 -7.21 10.89
N ASP A 123 -4.50 -8.12 11.85
CA ASP A 123 -3.42 -8.05 12.83
C ASP A 123 -2.05 -7.96 12.12
N PRO A 124 -1.06 -7.25 12.70
CA PRO A 124 0.28 -7.20 12.16
C PRO A 124 0.86 -8.60 11.88
N PRO A 125 1.71 -8.77 10.85
CA PRO A 125 2.29 -10.07 10.51
C PRO A 125 2.94 -10.79 11.68
N GLU A 126 3.60 -10.05 12.57
CA GLU A 126 4.25 -10.57 13.78
C GLU A 126 3.23 -11.21 14.73
N THR A 127 2.07 -10.56 14.89
CA THR A 127 0.96 -11.09 15.70
C THR A 127 0.43 -12.38 15.09
N VAL A 128 0.20 -12.41 13.78
CA VAL A 128 -0.26 -13.63 13.08
C VAL A 128 0.71 -14.79 13.26
N ILE A 129 2.02 -14.53 13.13
CA ILE A 129 3.06 -15.55 13.32
C ILE A 129 3.08 -16.03 14.78
N SER A 130 2.98 -15.12 15.76
CA SER A 130 2.94 -15.47 17.18
C SER A 130 1.73 -16.35 17.54
N GLN A 131 0.63 -16.19 16.82
CA GLN A 131 -0.63 -16.92 17.02
C GLN A 131 -0.76 -18.15 16.11
N ALA A 132 0.20 -18.43 15.22
CA ALA A 132 0.09 -19.48 14.21
C ALA A 132 -0.18 -20.87 14.81
N ALA A 133 0.45 -21.18 15.94
CA ALA A 133 0.23 -22.44 16.65
C ALA A 133 -1.21 -22.56 17.19
N ARG A 134 -1.77 -21.48 17.73
CA ARG A 134 -3.18 -21.44 18.20
C ARG A 134 -4.15 -21.61 17.03
N TYR A 135 -3.91 -20.93 15.92
CA TYR A 135 -4.71 -21.09 14.70
C TYR A 135 -4.67 -22.54 14.18
N GLN A 136 -3.50 -23.19 14.20
CA GLN A 136 -3.39 -24.59 13.78
C GLN A 136 -4.18 -25.53 14.70
N LYS A 137 -4.17 -25.32 16.02
CA LYS A 137 -4.98 -26.07 16.99
C LYS A 137 -6.48 -25.87 16.72
N LEU A 138 -6.92 -24.64 16.42
CA LEU A 138 -8.30 -24.33 16.09
C LEU A 138 -8.75 -24.98 14.77
N LEU A 139 -7.92 -24.92 13.73
CA LEU A 139 -8.21 -25.46 12.41
C LEU A 139 -8.36 -27.00 12.43
N LYS A 140 -7.55 -27.70 13.24
CA LYS A 140 -7.71 -29.16 13.46
C LYS A 140 -9.07 -29.55 14.05
N ARG A 141 -9.79 -28.61 14.67
CA ARG A 141 -11.11 -28.81 15.30
C ARG A 141 -12.26 -28.33 14.43
N ALA A 142 -11.96 -27.69 13.30
CA ALA A 142 -12.94 -27.22 12.35
C ALA A 142 -13.53 -28.41 11.59
N LYS A 143 -14.86 -28.58 11.70
CA LYS A 143 -15.64 -29.54 10.91
C LYS A 143 -16.55 -28.77 9.98
N ILE A 144 -16.56 -29.17 8.71
CA ILE A 144 -17.56 -28.67 7.76
C ILE A 144 -18.85 -29.42 8.05
N ILE A 145 -19.89 -28.67 8.36
CA ILE A 145 -21.27 -29.15 8.50
C ILE A 145 -22.14 -28.48 7.44
N TYR A 146 -23.28 -29.07 7.11
CA TYR A 146 -24.24 -28.45 6.20
C TYR A 146 -25.49 -28.06 6.97
N ILE A 147 -25.87 -26.78 6.90
CA ILE A 147 -27.10 -26.24 7.48
C ILE A 147 -27.87 -25.61 6.32
N ASP A 148 -29.10 -26.07 6.09
CA ASP A 148 -29.97 -25.61 4.98
C ASP A 148 -29.30 -25.67 3.60
N GLY A 149 -28.44 -26.67 3.38
CA GLY A 149 -27.69 -26.85 2.14
C GLY A 149 -26.45 -25.95 1.98
N ALA A 150 -26.19 -25.04 2.92
CA ALA A 150 -25.00 -24.21 2.94
C ALA A 150 -23.88 -24.84 3.80
N PRO A 151 -22.62 -24.87 3.32
CA PRO A 151 -21.49 -25.34 4.12
C PRO A 151 -21.16 -24.32 5.21
N MET A 152 -21.13 -24.77 6.46
CA MET A 152 -20.81 -24.00 7.65
C MET A 152 -19.62 -24.65 8.36
N ILE A 153 -18.79 -23.84 9.02
CA ILE A 153 -17.67 -24.35 9.83
C ILE A 153 -18.12 -24.39 11.28
N ARG A 154 -18.09 -25.57 11.89
CA ARG A 154 -18.30 -25.77 13.33
C ARG A 154 -16.98 -26.18 13.97
N PHE A 155 -16.59 -25.51 15.05
CA PHE A 155 -15.47 -25.94 15.87
C PHE A 155 -15.96 -26.89 16.96
N ASP A 156 -15.29 -28.04 17.13
CA ASP A 156 -15.60 -28.95 18.24
C ASP A 156 -15.33 -28.28 19.60
N HIS A 157 -16.04 -28.70 20.66
CA HIS A 157 -16.00 -28.10 22.00
C HIS A 157 -14.65 -28.26 22.71
N VAL A 158 -14.10 -27.17 23.25
CA VAL A 158 -12.89 -27.23 24.07
C VAL A 158 -13.18 -28.06 25.34
N PRO A 159 -12.30 -28.99 25.75
CA PRO A 159 -12.49 -29.78 26.98
C PRO A 159 -12.68 -28.88 28.20
N ALA A 160 -13.56 -29.29 29.11
CA ALA A 160 -13.91 -28.52 30.31
C ALA A 160 -12.67 -28.12 31.14
N LEU A 161 -11.71 -29.04 31.32
CA LEU A 161 -10.48 -28.77 32.05
C LEU A 161 -9.65 -27.62 31.43
N CYS A 162 -9.60 -27.51 30.10
CA CYS A 162 -8.87 -26.43 29.44
C CYS A 162 -9.60 -25.08 29.58
N ALA A 163 -10.94 -25.11 29.63
CA ALA A 163 -11.74 -23.93 29.92
C ALA A 163 -11.56 -23.48 31.37
N GLU A 164 -11.59 -24.40 32.34
CA GLU A 164 -11.36 -24.10 33.76
C GLU A 164 -9.98 -23.47 34.01
N ILE A 165 -8.92 -24.01 33.39
CA ILE A 165 -7.57 -23.42 33.46
C ILE A 165 -7.55 -22.01 32.85
N ALA A 166 -8.28 -21.78 31.75
CA ALA A 166 -8.38 -20.46 31.14
C ALA A 166 -9.11 -19.45 32.03
N GLU A 167 -10.23 -19.87 32.64
CA GLU A 167 -10.97 -19.06 33.62
C GLU A 167 -10.10 -18.71 34.84
N GLU A 168 -9.40 -19.68 35.41
CA GLU A 168 -8.47 -19.46 36.54
C GLU A 168 -7.35 -18.49 36.16
N SER A 169 -6.80 -18.62 34.95
CA SER A 169 -5.73 -17.72 34.47
C SER A 169 -6.16 -16.26 34.27
N LEU A 170 -7.47 -16.00 34.25
CA LEU A 170 -8.06 -14.68 34.09
C LEU A 170 -8.80 -14.22 35.35
N ALA A 171 -8.75 -14.98 36.45
CA ALA A 171 -9.54 -14.74 37.66
C ALA A 171 -9.30 -13.36 38.31
N ASP A 172 -8.11 -12.78 38.13
CA ASP A 172 -7.75 -11.47 38.66
C ASP A 172 -8.28 -10.29 37.82
N LYS A 173 -8.95 -10.56 36.69
CA LYS A 173 -9.57 -9.54 35.83
C LYS A 173 -10.99 -9.27 36.30
N ASP A 174 -11.40 -8.00 36.33
CA ASP A 174 -12.77 -7.59 36.70
C ASP A 174 -13.84 -8.29 35.85
N TRP A 175 -13.51 -8.66 34.60
CA TRP A 175 -14.43 -9.29 33.65
C TRP A 175 -13.73 -10.29 32.70
N PRO A 176 -13.40 -11.51 33.16
CA PRO A 176 -12.57 -12.46 32.40
C PRO A 176 -13.20 -12.98 31.11
N LEU A 177 -14.54 -12.95 31.01
CA LEU A 177 -15.31 -13.48 29.88
C LEU A 177 -15.66 -12.43 28.81
N LEU A 178 -15.37 -11.14 29.06
CA LEU A 178 -15.67 -10.06 28.11
C LEU A 178 -14.64 -9.97 26.98
N ASP A 179 -13.37 -10.33 27.25
CA ASP A 179 -12.36 -10.51 26.21
C ASP A 179 -12.38 -11.94 25.67
N LEU A 180 -13.33 -12.17 24.75
CA LEU A 180 -13.53 -13.47 24.11
C LEU A 180 -12.26 -13.98 23.41
N HIS A 181 -11.43 -13.08 22.86
CA HIS A 181 -10.21 -13.48 22.17
C HIS A 181 -9.17 -14.03 23.14
N GLU A 182 -8.98 -13.36 24.28
CA GLU A 182 -8.02 -13.79 25.28
C GLU A 182 -8.45 -15.11 25.96
N PHE A 183 -9.74 -15.22 26.30
CA PHE A 183 -10.30 -16.45 26.86
C PHE A 183 -10.10 -17.65 25.92
N ILE A 184 -10.49 -17.51 24.64
CA ILE A 184 -10.32 -18.56 23.64
C ILE A 184 -8.83 -18.88 23.45
N GLY A 185 -7.96 -17.87 23.41
CA GLY A 185 -6.52 -18.06 23.29
C GLY A 185 -5.93 -18.92 24.40
N LYS A 186 -6.29 -18.63 25.66
CA LYS A 186 -5.86 -19.39 26.84
C LYS A 186 -6.41 -20.82 26.85
N ALA A 187 -7.68 -20.98 26.49
CA ALA A 187 -8.30 -22.29 26.41
C ALA A 187 -7.66 -23.18 25.32
N ILE A 188 -7.22 -22.57 24.21
CA ILE A 188 -6.48 -23.27 23.14
C ILE A 188 -5.04 -23.60 23.57
N ASP A 189 -4.38 -22.71 24.31
CA ASP A 189 -3.02 -22.96 24.81
C ASP A 189 -2.95 -24.18 25.73
N GLY A 190 -3.98 -24.38 26.56
CA GLY A 190 -4.10 -25.53 27.45
C GLY A 190 -4.29 -26.89 26.75
N LEU A 191 -4.50 -26.90 25.42
CA LEU A 191 -4.64 -28.15 24.66
C LEU A 191 -3.27 -28.77 24.35
N PRO A 192 -3.09 -30.09 24.55
CA PRO A 192 -1.91 -30.81 24.07
C PRO A 192 -1.81 -30.74 22.54
N ASP A 193 -0.59 -30.63 22.00
CA ASP A 193 -0.36 -30.49 20.55
C ASP A 193 -0.83 -31.71 19.72
N HIS A 194 -0.96 -32.86 20.37
CA HIS A 194 -1.38 -34.14 19.81
C HIS A 194 -2.81 -34.54 20.20
N TRP A 195 -3.58 -33.65 20.83
CA TRP A 195 -4.94 -33.96 21.24
C TRP A 195 -5.84 -34.23 20.01
N GLN A 196 -6.53 -35.37 20.03
CA GLN A 196 -7.55 -35.74 19.06
C GLN A 196 -8.89 -35.87 19.80
N PRO A 197 -10.00 -35.35 19.22
CA PRO A 197 -11.33 -35.48 19.79
C PRO A 197 -11.84 -36.93 19.79
#